data_AF-A0A4W5N4R2-F1
#
_entry.id   AF-A0A4W5N4R2-F1
#
_cell.length_a   1.000
_cell.length_b   1.000
_cell.length_c   1.000
_cell.angle_alpha   90.00
_cell.angle_beta   90.00
_cell.angle_gamma   90.00
#
_symmetry.space_group_name_H-M   'P 1'
#
loop_
_entity.id
_entity.type
_entity.pdbx_description
1 polymer ?
#
loop_
_entity_poly.entity_id
_entity_poly.type
_entity_poly.pdbx_seq_one_letter_code
_entity_poly.pdbx_strand_id
1 'polypeptide(L)'
;MALYSIIQYISVTLLYSILSNLGDFQFLFIDIAIILLIVFTMSLNPAWKELVSRRPPSGLISGPLLFSVLTQILICLGFQTIAFLWVRHQAWYHIWTPESDACNSSTHANFSLKHNSSEDDHNIKNYENTSLFYVSSFQYLIVAIVFSKGKPFRQPSYKNCEDLY
;
A
#
# COMPACT_ATOMS: atom_id res chain seq x y z
N MET A 1 5.39 9.68 5.11
CA MET A 1 4.91 10.13 3.79
C MET A 1 5.77 9.59 2.65
N ALA A 2 7.07 9.88 2.56
CA ALA A 2 7.90 9.43 1.41
C ALA A 2 7.86 7.90 1.14
N LEU A 3 7.91 7.07 2.17
CA LEU A 3 7.83 5.60 2.02
C LEU A 3 6.49 5.13 1.42
N TYR A 4 5.39 5.80 1.74
CA TYR A 4 4.07 5.48 1.19
C TYR A 4 4.07 5.63 -0.34
N SER A 5 4.51 6.81 -0.82
CA SER A 5 4.55 7.11 -2.25
C SER A 5 5.46 6.15 -3.02
N ILE A 6 6.56 5.68 -2.40
CA ILE A 6 7.45 4.70 -3.03
C ILE A 6 6.79 3.32 -3.13
N ILE A 7 6.11 2.86 -2.08
CA ILE A 7 5.39 1.58 -2.09
C ILE A 7 4.25 1.61 -3.13
N GLN A 8 3.51 2.73 -3.20
CA GLN A 8 2.47 2.93 -4.22
C GLN A 8 3.07 2.90 -5.63
N TYR A 9 4.17 3.62 -5.84
CA TYR A 9 4.87 3.64 -7.13
C TYR A 9 5.35 2.25 -7.57
N ILE A 10 5.95 1.46 -6.67
CA ILE A 10 6.40 0.10 -7.00
C ILE A 10 5.20 -0.80 -7.33
N SER A 11 4.11 -0.69 -6.59
CA SER A 11 2.89 -1.47 -6.83
C SER A 11 2.30 -1.17 -8.21
N VAL A 12 2.18 0.11 -8.57
CA VAL A 12 1.68 0.54 -9.89
C VAL A 12 2.64 0.11 -11.00
N THR A 13 3.95 0.24 -10.78
CA THR A 13 4.97 -0.16 -11.77
C THR A 13 4.93 -1.67 -12.05
N LEU A 14 4.77 -2.49 -11.02
CA LEU A 14 4.61 -3.94 -11.17
C LEU A 14 3.34 -4.28 -11.93
N LEU A 15 2.25 -3.59 -11.65
CA LEU A 15 1.00 -3.84 -12.34
C LEU A 15 1.05 -3.37 -13.81
N TYR A 16 1.73 -2.26 -14.08
CA TYR A 16 1.97 -1.78 -15.43
C TYR A 16 2.80 -2.77 -16.27
N SER A 17 3.63 -3.61 -15.64
CA SER A 17 4.40 -4.66 -16.33
C SER A 17 3.51 -5.73 -17.00
N ILE A 18 2.26 -5.87 -16.55
CA ILE A 18 1.24 -6.74 -17.15
C ILE A 18 0.15 -5.93 -17.85
N LEU A 19 0.47 -4.69 -18.23
CA LEU A 19 -0.44 -3.72 -18.83
C LEU A 19 -1.62 -3.32 -17.95
N SER A 20 -1.68 -3.74 -16.69
CA SER A 20 -2.80 -3.51 -15.77
C SER A 20 -2.59 -2.29 -14.88
N ASN A 21 -3.67 -1.73 -14.35
CA ASN A 21 -3.64 -0.57 -13.46
C ASN A 21 -4.52 -0.80 -12.22
N LEU A 22 -4.17 -0.12 -11.12
CA LEU A 22 -4.99 -0.11 -9.92
C LEU A 22 -6.25 0.71 -10.21
N GLY A 23 -7.38 0.25 -9.68
CA GLY A 23 -8.64 0.97 -9.84
C GLY A 23 -8.67 2.24 -8.98
N ASP A 24 -9.38 3.26 -9.43
CA ASP A 24 -9.51 4.54 -8.70
C ASP A 24 -10.06 4.35 -7.28
N PHE A 25 -11.01 3.44 -7.09
CA PHE A 25 -11.53 3.11 -5.75
C PHE A 25 -10.50 2.41 -4.86
N GLN A 26 -9.55 1.66 -5.42
CA GLN A 26 -8.47 1.05 -4.66
C GLN A 26 -7.49 2.12 -4.16
N PHE A 27 -7.13 3.08 -5.01
CA PHE A 27 -6.32 4.24 -4.59
C PHE A 27 -7.01 5.05 -3.50
N LEU A 28 -8.30 5.35 -3.70
CA LEU A 28 -9.09 6.07 -2.70
C LEU A 28 -9.14 5.32 -1.37
N PHE A 29 -9.34 4.00 -1.41
CA PHE A 29 -9.35 3.18 -0.19
C PHE A 29 -8.01 3.23 0.54
N ILE A 30 -6.89 3.14 -0.19
CA ILE A 30 -5.56 3.23 0.41
C ILE A 30 -5.38 4.60 1.08
N ASP A 31 -5.66 5.70 0.37
CA ASP A 31 -5.45 7.05 0.90
C ASP A 31 -6.37 7.37 2.07
N ILE A 32 -7.68 7.12 1.93
CA ILE A 32 -8.68 7.54 2.92
C ILE A 32 -8.82 6.52 4.06
N ALA A 33 -8.82 5.22 3.79
CA ALA A 33 -9.03 4.25 4.86
C ALA A 33 -7.74 3.93 5.61
N ILE A 34 -6.62 3.75 4.89
CA ILE A 34 -5.36 3.31 5.49
C ILE A 34 -4.52 4.52 5.90
N ILE A 35 -4.16 5.40 4.96
CA ILE A 35 -3.20 6.49 5.22
C ILE A 35 -3.77 7.56 6.14
N LEU A 36 -5.01 7.99 5.94
CA LEU A 36 -5.65 8.97 6.83
C LEU A 36 -5.74 8.43 8.26
N LEU A 37 -6.13 7.17 8.45
CA LEU A 37 -6.20 6.54 9.77
C LEU A 37 -4.82 6.53 10.44
N ILE A 38 -3.78 6.08 9.73
CA ILE A 38 -2.40 6.05 10.25
C ILE A 38 -1.93 7.46 10.63
N VAL A 39 -2.12 8.44 9.74
CA VAL A 39 -1.69 9.83 9.95
C VAL A 39 -2.42 10.43 11.15
N PHE A 40 -3.71 10.17 11.27
CA PHE A 40 -4.51 10.61 12.41
C PHE A 40 -3.97 10.02 13.72
N THR A 41 -3.74 8.71 13.78
CA THR A 41 -3.16 8.06 14.97
C THR A 41 -1.75 8.58 15.31
N MET A 42 -0.90 8.85 14.32
CA MET A 42 0.44 9.42 14.53
C MET A 42 0.42 10.90 14.96
N SER A 43 -0.63 11.64 14.60
CA SER A 43 -0.82 13.05 14.97
C SER A 43 -1.19 13.20 16.44
N LEU A 44 -1.92 12.22 16.99
CA LEU A 44 -2.41 12.21 18.37
C LEU A 44 -1.33 11.90 19.43
N ASN A 45 -0.10 11.54 19.03
CA ASN A 45 0.95 11.16 19.99
C ASN A 45 1.43 12.36 20.83
N PRO A 46 1.23 12.36 22.17
CA PRO A 46 1.67 13.46 23.03
C PRO A 46 3.20 13.53 23.17
N ALA A 47 3.69 14.72 23.52
CA ALA A 47 5.10 14.96 23.79
C ALA A 47 5.61 14.09 24.96
N TRP A 48 6.92 13.77 24.94
CA TRP A 48 7.56 13.05 26.04
C TRP A 48 7.60 13.94 27.30
N LYS A 49 7.29 13.36 28.48
CA LYS A 49 7.13 14.11 29.75
C LYS A 49 8.45 14.68 30.31
N GLU A 50 9.60 14.21 29.83
CA GLU A 50 10.92 14.67 30.28
C GLU A 50 11.72 15.30 29.14
N LEU A 51 12.40 16.42 29.41
CA LEU A 51 13.30 17.05 28.45
C LEU A 51 14.63 16.29 28.42
N VAL A 52 14.92 15.62 27.31
CA VAL A 52 16.21 14.97 27.07
C VAL A 52 17.19 15.98 26.47
N SER A 53 18.44 16.01 26.93
CA SER A 53 19.50 16.91 26.43
C SER A 53 19.89 16.69 24.95
N ARG A 54 19.35 15.64 24.32
CA ARG A 54 19.59 15.31 22.92
C ARG A 54 18.79 16.25 22.02
N ARG A 55 19.47 17.03 21.17
CA ARG A 55 18.77 17.86 20.17
C ARG A 55 18.06 16.96 19.15
N PRO A 56 16.87 17.35 18.67
CA PRO A 56 16.24 16.65 17.57
C PRO A 56 17.19 16.69 16.36
N PRO A 57 17.32 15.58 15.60
CA PRO A 57 18.13 15.57 14.40
C PRO A 57 17.65 16.68 13.46
N SER A 58 18.53 17.64 13.17
CA SER A 58 18.18 18.89 12.47
C SER A 58 18.04 18.72 10.95
N GLY A 59 18.09 17.49 10.44
CA GLY A 59 18.01 17.18 9.01
C GLY A 59 17.08 16.02 8.72
N LEU A 60 16.26 16.15 7.66
CA LEU A 60 15.45 15.08 7.11
C LEU A 60 16.29 13.92 6.55
N ILE A 61 17.57 14.18 6.27
CA ILE A 61 18.54 13.23 5.73
C ILE A 61 19.64 13.04 6.76
N SER A 62 19.55 11.94 7.50
CA SER A 62 20.61 11.43 8.37
C SER A 62 21.05 10.08 7.83
N GLY A 63 22.35 9.78 7.78
CA GLY A 63 22.87 8.52 7.22
C GLY A 63 22.17 7.25 7.73
N PRO A 64 21.99 7.09 9.06
CA PRO A 64 21.25 5.96 9.62
C PRO A 64 19.78 5.91 9.21
N LEU A 65 19.14 7.07 9.05
CA LEU A 65 17.74 7.15 8.61
C LEU A 65 17.60 6.76 7.14
N LEU A 66 18.50 7.25 6.27
CA LEU A 66 18.52 6.89 4.85
C LEU A 66 18.74 5.39 4.65
N PHE A 67 19.68 4.80 5.38
CA PHE A 67 19.92 3.36 5.33
C PHE A 67 18.67 2.58 5.76
N SER A 68 18.03 2.97 6.88
CA SER A 68 16.79 2.34 7.36
C SER A 68 15.65 2.41 6.33
N VAL A 69 15.43 3.58 5.73
CA VAL A 69 14.42 3.78 4.68
C VAL A 69 14.75 2.95 3.44
N LEU A 70 16.02 2.91 3.01
CA LEU A 70 16.45 2.14 1.86
C LEU A 70 16.26 0.63 2.05
N THR A 71 16.65 0.09 3.21
CA THR A 71 16.42 -1.32 3.53
C THR A 71 14.92 -1.63 3.55
N GLN A 72 14.09 -0.74 4.10
CA GLN A 72 12.63 -0.91 4.09
C GLN A 72 12.08 -0.95 2.66
N ILE A 73 12.56 -0.08 1.77
CA ILE A 73 12.16 -0.07 0.35
C ILE A 73 12.52 -1.42 -0.31
N LEU A 74 13.74 -1.91 -0.11
CA LEU A 74 14.18 -3.19 -0.68
C LEU A 74 13.36 -4.37 -0.17
N ILE A 75 13.03 -4.39 1.13
CA ILE A 75 12.17 -5.42 1.73
C ILE A 75 10.77 -5.38 1.11
N CYS A 76 10.15 -4.19 1.02
CA CYS A 76 8.83 -4.04 0.42
C CYS A 76 8.81 -4.49 -1.05
N LEU A 77 9.83 -4.09 -1.82
CA LEU A 77 9.99 -4.50 -3.21
C LEU A 77 10.12 -6.01 -3.33
N GLY A 78 10.97 -6.64 -2.52
CA GLY A 78 11.16 -8.08 -2.51
C GLY A 78 9.87 -8.85 -2.21
N PHE A 79 9.11 -8.43 -1.20
CA PHE A 79 7.82 -9.07 -0.89
C PHE A 79 6.79 -8.89 -2.00
N GLN A 80 6.71 -7.71 -2.63
CA GLN A 80 5.78 -7.47 -3.74
C GLN A 80 6.13 -8.30 -4.98
N THR A 81 7.42 -8.38 -5.35
CA THR A 81 7.87 -9.18 -6.48
C THR A 81 7.70 -10.67 -6.23
N ILE A 82 7.99 -11.16 -5.01
CA ILE A 82 7.76 -12.55 -4.63
C ILE A 82 6.28 -12.88 -4.72
N ALA A 83 5.39 -12.06 -4.14
CA ALA A 83 3.95 -12.29 -4.20
C ALA A 83 3.44 -12.32 -5.65
N PHE A 84 3.92 -11.38 -6.47
CA PHE A 84 3.59 -11.33 -7.89
C PHE A 84 4.03 -12.59 -8.64
N LEU A 85 5.28 -13.03 -8.47
CA LEU A 85 5.78 -14.25 -9.10
C LEU A 85 5.09 -15.51 -8.55
N TRP A 86 4.74 -15.51 -7.26
CA TRP A 86 4.06 -16.62 -6.61
C TRP A 86 2.68 -16.86 -7.19
N VAL A 87 1.92 -15.79 -7.45
CA VAL A 87 0.61 -15.87 -8.11
C VAL A 87 0.75 -16.42 -9.52
N ARG A 88 1.77 -15.99 -10.27
CA ARG A 88 2.03 -16.50 -11.63
C ARG A 88 2.43 -17.98 -11.67
N HIS A 89 3.00 -18.52 -10.58
CA HIS A 89 3.40 -19.93 -10.49
C HIS A 89 2.23 -20.85 -10.11
N GLN A 90 1.07 -20.31 -9.73
CA GLN A 90 -0.06 -21.16 -9.35
C GLN A 90 -0.60 -21.93 -10.56
N ALA A 91 -0.95 -23.20 -10.38
CA ALA A 91 -1.42 -24.06 -11.48
C ALA A 91 -2.76 -23.61 -12.09
N TRP A 92 -3.55 -22.85 -11.35
CA TRP A 92 -4.81 -22.23 -11.80
C TRP A 92 -4.60 -20.87 -12.46
N TYR A 93 -3.36 -20.35 -12.46
CA TYR A 93 -3.04 -19.09 -13.09
C TYR A 93 -3.04 -19.26 -14.60
N HIS A 94 -4.05 -18.65 -15.23
CA HIS A 94 -4.08 -18.46 -16.66
C HIS A 94 -3.76 -16.99 -16.96
N ILE A 95 -2.93 -16.75 -17.97
CA ILE A 95 -2.64 -15.39 -18.44
C ILE A 95 -3.98 -14.76 -18.81
N TRP A 96 -4.25 -13.58 -18.26
CA TRP A 96 -5.46 -12.83 -18.57
C TRP A 96 -5.53 -12.61 -20.09
N THR A 97 -6.59 -13.10 -20.70
CA THR A 97 -6.95 -12.83 -22.09
C THR A 97 -8.33 -12.17 -22.11
N PRO A 98 -8.64 -11.30 -23.09
CA PRO A 98 -9.93 -10.61 -23.16
C PRO A 98 -11.15 -11.55 -23.29
N GLU A 99 -10.96 -12.86 -23.52
CA GLU A 99 -12.02 -13.88 -23.50
C GLU A 99 -12.20 -14.58 -22.15
N SER A 100 -11.23 -14.47 -21.23
CA SER A 100 -11.30 -15.04 -19.88
C SER A 100 -11.83 -13.99 -18.89
N ASP A 101 -13.01 -13.45 -19.18
CA ASP A 101 -13.70 -12.54 -18.27
C ASP A 101 -14.06 -13.35 -17.01
N ALA A 102 -13.31 -13.15 -15.91
CA ALA A 102 -13.52 -13.84 -14.63
C ALA A 102 -14.91 -13.54 -14.02
N CYS A 103 -15.59 -12.52 -14.55
CA CYS A 103 -17.02 -12.34 -14.39
C CYS A 103 -17.70 -12.85 -15.66
N ASN A 104 -18.19 -14.08 -15.64
CA ASN A 104 -19.13 -14.53 -16.66
C ASN A 104 -20.39 -13.65 -16.55
N SER A 105 -20.38 -12.49 -17.20
CA SER A 105 -21.51 -11.56 -17.26
C SER A 105 -22.53 -12.08 -18.27
N SER A 106 -22.88 -13.36 -18.13
CA SER A 106 -23.85 -14.07 -18.95
C SER A 106 -25.21 -14.12 -18.25
N THR A 107 -25.58 -13.08 -17.51
CA THR A 107 -26.94 -12.94 -16.97
C THR A 107 -27.35 -11.46 -16.95
N HIS A 108 -28.15 -11.10 -17.96
CA HIS A 108 -28.98 -9.89 -18.09
C HIS A 108 -28.31 -8.57 -18.50
N ALA A 109 -28.03 -8.42 -19.80
CA ALA A 109 -28.16 -7.12 -20.46
C ALA A 109 -28.52 -7.27 -21.95
N ASN A 110 -29.82 -7.38 -22.26
CA ASN A 110 -30.36 -7.00 -23.57
C ASN A 110 -30.36 -5.48 -23.72
N PHE A 111 -29.20 -4.84 -23.58
CA PHE A 111 -29.02 -3.45 -23.95
C PHE A 111 -27.71 -3.32 -24.68
N SER A 112 -27.82 -3.45 -26.00
CA SER A 112 -26.82 -3.08 -26.98
C SER A 112 -26.46 -1.61 -26.81
N LEU A 113 -25.53 -1.32 -25.91
CA LEU A 113 -24.76 -0.10 -25.94
C LEU A 113 -23.31 -0.51 -26.15
N LYS A 114 -22.97 -0.55 -27.43
CA LYS A 114 -21.63 -0.72 -27.97
C LYS A 114 -20.82 0.50 -27.56
N HIS A 115 -20.43 0.58 -26.30
CA HIS A 115 -19.52 1.58 -25.80
C HIS A 115 -18.13 0.94 -25.83
N ASN A 116 -17.26 1.45 -26.70
CA ASN A 116 -15.84 1.09 -26.76
C ASN A 116 -15.12 1.64 -25.50
N SER A 117 -15.56 1.24 -24.30
CA SER A 117 -14.93 1.55 -23.01
C SER A 117 -14.58 0.27 -22.25
N SER A 118 -14.34 -0.81 -22.98
CA SER A 118 -14.06 -2.13 -22.44
C SER A 118 -12.58 -2.50 -22.56
N GLU A 119 -11.69 -1.53 -22.75
CA GLU A 119 -10.24 -1.75 -22.64
C GLU A 119 -9.72 -1.35 -21.25
N ASP A 120 -10.31 -0.32 -20.62
CA ASP A 120 -9.84 0.18 -19.33
C ASP A 120 -10.45 -0.58 -18.13
N ASP A 121 -11.76 -0.87 -18.13
CA ASP A 121 -12.44 -1.49 -16.98
C ASP A 121 -12.11 -2.97 -16.79
N HIS A 122 -11.83 -3.71 -17.87
CA HIS A 122 -11.50 -5.14 -17.79
C HIS A 122 -10.05 -5.39 -17.36
N ASN A 123 -9.18 -4.39 -17.51
CA ASN A 123 -7.77 -4.48 -17.15
C ASN A 123 -7.50 -4.21 -15.65
N ILE A 124 -8.52 -3.76 -14.92
CA ILE A 124 -8.42 -3.52 -13.47
C ILE A 124 -8.65 -4.83 -12.67
N LYS A 125 -9.41 -5.79 -13.22
CA LYS A 125 -9.80 -7.02 -12.53
C LYS A 125 -8.86 -8.17 -12.88
N ASN A 126 -7.72 -8.23 -12.19
CA ASN A 126 -6.77 -9.32 -12.35
C ASN A 126 -6.31 -9.90 -11.00
N TYR A 127 -5.94 -11.18 -10.96
CA TYR A 127 -5.51 -11.87 -9.74
C TYR A 127 -4.21 -11.26 -9.18
N GLU A 128 -3.33 -10.79 -10.04
CA GLU A 128 -2.13 -10.04 -9.71
C GLU A 128 -2.46 -8.71 -9.06
N ASN A 129 -3.48 -8.00 -9.56
CA ASN A 129 -3.90 -6.74 -8.95
C ASN A 129 -4.44 -6.97 -7.53
N THR A 130 -5.34 -7.93 -7.36
CA THR A 130 -5.92 -8.25 -6.04
C THR A 130 -4.85 -8.67 -5.03
N SER A 131 -3.92 -9.54 -5.44
CA SER A 131 -2.84 -9.98 -4.55
C SER A 131 -1.87 -8.84 -4.19
N LEU A 132 -1.46 -8.02 -5.17
CA LEU A 132 -0.61 -6.85 -4.92
C LEU A 132 -1.30 -5.81 -4.04
N PHE A 133 -2.61 -5.60 -4.21
CA PHE A 133 -3.40 -4.71 -3.38
C PHE A 133 -3.42 -5.15 -1.91
N TYR A 134 -3.59 -6.45 -1.64
CA TYR A 134 -3.53 -6.96 -0.27
C TYR A 134 -2.13 -6.85 0.34
N VAL A 135 -1.10 -7.25 -0.42
CA VAL A 135 0.29 -7.20 0.06
C VAL A 135 0.71 -5.76 0.37
N SER A 136 0.40 -4.81 -0.52
CA SER A 136 0.70 -3.39 -0.30
C SER A 136 -0.05 -2.83 0.92
N SER A 137 -1.33 -3.21 1.11
CA SER A 137 -2.12 -2.84 2.29
C SER A 137 -1.46 -3.25 3.61
N PHE A 138 -0.98 -4.49 3.71
CA PHE A 138 -0.23 -4.94 4.90
C PHE A 138 1.11 -4.22 5.06
N GLN A 139 1.81 -3.95 3.96
CA GLN A 139 3.08 -3.20 4.01
C GLN A 139 2.88 -1.78 4.54
N TYR A 140 1.79 -1.10 4.17
CA TYR A 140 1.47 0.21 4.73
C TYR A 140 1.28 0.17 6.25
N LEU A 141 0.58 -0.84 6.76
CA LEU A 141 0.40 -1.04 8.21
C LEU A 141 1.74 -1.33 8.91
N ILE A 142 2.56 -2.22 8.35
CA ILE A 142 3.86 -2.58 8.95
C ILE A 142 4.79 -1.36 8.99
N VAL A 143 4.89 -0.60 7.89
CA VAL A 143 5.69 0.63 7.84
C VAL A 143 5.20 1.64 8.87
N ALA A 144 3.88 1.79 9.01
CA ALA A 144 3.31 2.64 10.04
C ALA A 144 3.76 2.22 11.44
N ILE A 145 3.69 0.93 11.77
CA ILE A 145 4.10 0.40 13.08
C ILE A 145 5.61 0.58 13.31
N VAL A 146 6.45 0.26 12.32
CA VAL A 146 7.91 0.36 12.41
C VAL A 146 8.37 1.79 12.63
N PHE A 147 7.78 2.76 11.92
CA PHE A 147 8.13 4.18 12.04
C PHE A 147 7.37 4.93 13.13
N SER A 148 6.38 4.31 13.79
CA SER A 148 5.70 4.87 14.97
C SER A 148 6.49 4.74 16.27
N LYS A 149 7.71 4.18 16.25
CA LYS A 149 8.56 4.04 17.45
C LYS A 149 9.05 5.41 17.93
N GLY A 150 8.60 5.82 19.13
CA GLY A 150 8.67 7.20 19.62
C GLY A 150 9.89 7.62 20.48
N LYS A 151 10.71 6.71 21.02
CA LYS A 151 11.86 7.12 21.86
C LYS A 151 12.89 7.89 21.01
N PRO A 152 13.43 9.06 21.42
CA PRO A 152 13.34 9.72 22.73
C PRO A 152 12.47 10.99 22.79
N PHE A 153 11.68 11.30 21.75
CA PHE A 153 10.96 12.59 21.64
C PHE A 153 9.43 12.46 21.65
N ARG A 154 8.88 11.25 21.46
CA ARG A 154 7.43 10.98 21.43
C ARG A 154 7.09 9.77 22.27
N GLN A 155 5.91 9.80 22.89
CA GLN A 155 5.36 8.60 23.50
C GLN A 155 4.95 7.59 22.41
N PRO A 156 5.11 6.28 22.64
CA PRO A 156 4.73 5.26 21.66
C PRO A 156 3.20 5.23 21.48
N SER A 157 2.76 5.03 20.23
CA SER A 157 1.35 5.15 19.82
C SER A 157 0.34 4.25 20.56
N TYR A 158 0.78 3.23 21.30
CA TYR A 158 -0.12 2.36 22.07
C TYR A 158 -0.70 3.03 23.33
N LYS A 159 -0.13 4.13 23.82
CA LYS A 159 -0.70 4.89 24.94
C LYS A 159 -1.93 5.72 24.56
N ASN A 160 -2.21 5.94 23.28
CA ASN A 160 -3.38 6.70 22.83
C ASN A 160 -4.72 6.02 23.18
N CYS A 161 -4.74 4.72 23.49
CA CYS A 161 -5.97 4.02 23.88
C CYS A 161 -6.27 4.12 25.39
N GLU A 162 -5.30 4.51 26.22
CA GLU A 162 -5.46 4.60 27.68
C GLU A 162 -5.93 5.99 28.15
N ASP A 163 -5.66 7.06 27.39
CA ASP A 163 -6.04 8.44 27.75
C ASP A 163 -7.49 8.80 27.34
N LEU A 164 -8.31 7.81 26.95
CA LEU A 164 -9.71 7.99 26.53
C LEU A 164 -10.75 7.67 27.63
N TYR A 165 -10.33 7.55 28.89
CA TYR A 165 -11.23 7.32 30.04
C TYR A 165 -10.99 8.30 31.18
#